data_AF-A0A8C6PIP8-F1
#
_entry.id   AF-A0A8C6PIP8-F1
#
_cell.length_a   1.000
_cell.length_b   1.000
_cell.length_c   1.000
_cell.angle_alpha   90.00
_cell.angle_beta   90.00
_cell.angle_gamma   90.00
#
_symmetry.space_group_name_H-M   'P 1'
#
loop_
_entity.id
_entity.type
_entity.pdbx_description
1 polymer ?
#
loop_
_entity_poly.entity_id
_entity_poly.type
_entity_poly.pdbx_seq_one_letter_code
_entity_poly.pdbx_strand_id
1 'polypeptide(L)'
;AFDRIPSTCRMDLQTAIQETQCALNLVLNNKFSQALDLLKPWWKDSMYHALGYSSILVMQATMTFEHKDIQTAMATIKEALQTCQRFRKRNSVVGSLSSLISKQSNLQEEEMHAELCYAECLLQKATLTFVQDENMISFIKGGIKIRTSYQIYKDCQNVLSVAQDTAGSSSPFQQFEGGVKLGIGSFNLMLSLLPQRILRLLEFIGFSGNRSFGLSQLREGAANQSLRSILCVLTLLFYHTFVSLILGTGEGNLVEAEALLEPYQEKYPKGSIILFYSARIATLRGNFEKVYDCSHGVGARPTPIQ
;
A
#
# COMPACT_ATOMS: atom_id res chain seq x y z
N ALA A 1 45.06 -3.21 22.28
CA ALA A 1 43.92 -2.34 22.56
C ALA A 1 42.87 -2.65 21.50
N PHE A 2 41.65 -2.96 21.92
CA PHE A 2 40.60 -3.52 21.08
C PHE A 2 40.26 -2.60 19.88
N ASP A 3 40.49 -3.10 18.67
CA ASP A 3 39.83 -2.59 17.47
C ASP A 3 38.33 -2.83 17.62
N ARG A 4 37.62 -1.79 18.08
CA ARG A 4 36.17 -1.72 17.95
C ARG A 4 35.86 -1.66 16.46
N ILE A 5 35.59 -2.82 15.88
CA ILE A 5 34.85 -2.96 14.62
C ILE A 5 33.65 -2.02 14.74
N PRO A 6 33.44 -1.05 13.83
CA PRO A 6 32.25 -0.20 13.89
C PRO A 6 31.06 -1.14 13.89
N SER A 7 30.24 -1.06 14.94
CA SER A 7 28.92 -1.69 14.97
C SER A 7 28.25 -1.36 13.63
N THR A 8 27.99 -2.40 12.82
CA THR A 8 27.29 -2.30 11.54
C THR A 8 26.15 -1.30 11.69
N CYS A 9 26.20 -0.20 10.93
CA CYS A 9 25.21 0.87 11.01
C CYS A 9 23.83 0.25 10.72
N ARG A 10 23.01 0.05 11.76
CA ARG A 10 21.68 -0.55 11.61
C ARG A 10 20.76 0.56 11.11
N MET A 11 20.10 0.32 9.99
CA MET A 11 19.11 1.25 9.43
C MET A 11 18.00 1.52 10.45
N ASP A 12 17.81 2.78 10.83
CA ASP A 12 16.74 3.19 11.73
C ASP A 12 15.40 3.33 10.98
N LEU A 13 14.30 3.21 11.73
CA LEU A 13 12.95 3.21 11.18
C LEU A 13 12.59 4.54 10.48
N GLN A 14 12.98 5.68 11.05
CA GLN A 14 12.62 6.99 10.52
C GLN A 14 13.32 7.24 9.18
N THR A 15 14.63 6.99 9.11
CA THR A 15 15.39 7.07 7.87
C THR A 15 14.82 6.12 6.83
N ALA A 16 14.47 4.88 7.20
CA ALA A 16 13.90 3.92 6.26
C ALA A 16 12.55 4.38 5.66
N ILE A 17 11.70 5.01 6.47
CA ILE A 17 10.44 5.62 5.99
C ILE A 17 10.74 6.77 5.03
N GLN A 18 11.68 7.64 5.38
CA GLN A 18 12.04 8.81 4.57
C GLN A 18 12.65 8.41 3.22
N GLU A 19 13.58 7.46 3.19
CA GLU A 19 14.17 6.94 1.95
C GLU A 19 13.10 6.28 1.07
N THR A 20 12.16 5.54 1.68
CA THR A 20 11.03 4.96 0.95
C THR A 20 10.06 6.01 0.41
N GLN A 21 9.84 7.12 1.15
CA GLN A 21 9.07 8.25 0.66
C GLN A 21 9.74 8.93 -0.54
N CYS A 22 11.07 9.08 -0.51
CA CYS A 22 11.84 9.58 -1.63
C CYS A 22 11.71 8.65 -2.86
N ALA A 23 11.81 7.34 -2.66
CA ALA A 23 11.60 6.37 -3.74
C ALA A 23 10.18 6.44 -4.34
N LEU A 24 9.15 6.62 -3.51
CA LEU A 24 7.78 6.82 -3.98
C LEU A 24 7.65 8.12 -4.80
N ASN A 25 8.27 9.21 -4.38
CA ASN A 25 8.28 10.46 -5.13
C ASN A 25 8.98 10.30 -6.50
N LEU A 26 10.04 9.48 -6.56
CA LEU A 26 10.71 9.14 -7.82
C LEU A 26 9.79 8.33 -8.74
N VAL A 27 9.08 7.32 -8.21
CA VAL A 27 8.08 6.54 -8.96
C VAL A 27 6.96 7.43 -9.52
N LEU A 28 6.42 8.35 -8.72
CA LEU A 28 5.39 9.29 -9.16
C LEU A 28 5.89 10.27 -10.24
N ASN A 29 7.21 10.42 -10.38
CA ASN A 29 7.87 11.17 -11.47
C ASN A 29 8.44 10.25 -12.58
N ASN A 30 7.97 9.01 -12.69
CA ASN A 30 8.40 8.02 -13.68
C ASN A 30 9.89 7.61 -13.59
N LYS A 31 10.58 7.90 -12.48
CA LYS A 31 12.01 7.57 -12.27
C LYS A 31 12.18 6.23 -11.55
N PHE A 32 11.63 5.17 -12.11
CA PHE A 32 11.61 3.83 -11.50
C PHE A 32 13.00 3.28 -11.19
N SER A 33 13.96 3.41 -12.11
CA SER A 33 15.32 2.89 -11.90
C SER A 33 16.02 3.58 -10.73
N GLN A 34 15.91 4.90 -10.63
CA GLN A 34 16.47 5.66 -9.50
C GLN A 34 15.81 5.29 -8.17
N ALA A 35 14.49 5.03 -8.18
CA ALA A 35 13.78 4.57 -7.00
C ALA A 35 14.28 3.18 -6.55
N LEU A 36 14.49 2.25 -7.48
CA LEU A 36 15.05 0.93 -7.17
C LEU A 36 16.48 1.03 -6.66
N ASP A 37 17.33 1.84 -7.30
CA ASP A 37 18.72 2.04 -6.88
C ASP A 37 18.83 2.63 -5.48
N LEU A 38 17.92 3.55 -5.11
CA LEU A 38 17.84 4.11 -3.76
C LEU A 38 17.51 3.02 -2.72
N LEU A 39 16.61 2.09 -3.03
CA LEU A 39 16.14 1.09 -2.06
C LEU A 39 17.02 -0.17 -1.98
N LYS A 40 17.77 -0.45 -3.06
CA LYS A 40 18.57 -1.67 -3.25
C LYS A 40 19.64 -1.93 -2.17
N PRO A 41 20.27 -0.94 -1.52
CA PRO A 41 21.25 -1.22 -0.48
C PRO A 41 20.65 -1.88 0.77
N TRP A 42 19.38 -1.60 1.09
CA TRP A 42 18.78 -1.96 2.38
C TRP A 42 17.56 -2.89 2.28
N TRP A 43 17.10 -3.24 1.08
CA TRP A 43 15.84 -4.00 0.90
C TRP A 43 15.81 -5.39 1.56
N LYS A 44 16.97 -5.96 1.96
CA LYS A 44 17.04 -7.23 2.70
C LYS A 44 17.15 -7.06 4.22
N ASP A 45 17.43 -5.84 4.67
CA ASP A 45 17.79 -5.55 6.06
C ASP A 45 16.85 -4.52 6.71
N SER A 46 15.96 -3.89 5.95
CA SER A 46 14.99 -2.90 6.42
C SER A 46 13.59 -3.17 5.86
N MET A 47 12.57 -3.21 6.72
CA MET A 47 11.19 -3.57 6.34
C MET A 47 10.57 -2.63 5.29
N TYR A 48 10.86 -1.32 5.39
CA TYR A 48 10.32 -0.31 4.47
C TYR A 48 11.01 -0.35 3.12
N HIS A 49 12.33 -0.54 3.09
CA HIS A 49 13.07 -0.78 1.86
C HIS A 49 12.63 -2.06 1.16
N ALA A 50 12.42 -3.13 1.94
CA ALA A 50 11.91 -4.40 1.44
C ALA A 50 10.54 -4.23 0.79
N LEU A 51 9.61 -3.57 1.50
CA LEU A 51 8.27 -3.25 1.00
C LEU A 51 8.34 -2.38 -0.25
N GLY A 52 9.07 -1.26 -0.23
CA GLY A 52 9.16 -0.32 -1.35
C GLY A 52 9.76 -0.95 -2.59
N TYR A 53 10.89 -1.65 -2.44
CA TYR A 53 11.59 -2.29 -3.56
C TYR A 53 10.72 -3.38 -4.20
N SER A 54 10.12 -4.24 -3.38
CA SER A 54 9.21 -5.28 -3.89
C SER A 54 7.93 -4.70 -4.50
N SER A 55 7.36 -3.63 -3.94
CA SER A 55 6.19 -2.94 -4.49
C SER A 55 6.43 -2.39 -5.89
N ILE A 56 7.61 -1.81 -6.14
CA ILE A 56 7.98 -1.29 -7.46
C ILE A 56 8.07 -2.43 -8.48
N LEU A 57 8.70 -3.55 -8.13
CA LEU A 57 8.77 -4.72 -9.01
C LEU A 57 7.40 -5.35 -9.24
N VAL A 58 6.53 -5.40 -8.22
CA VAL A 58 5.13 -5.84 -8.36
C VAL A 58 4.40 -4.94 -9.35
N MET A 59 4.52 -3.62 -9.22
CA MET A 59 3.92 -2.67 -10.15
C MET A 59 4.40 -2.92 -11.58
N GLN A 60 5.72 -3.04 -11.80
CA GLN A 60 6.28 -3.35 -13.11
C GLN A 60 5.73 -4.66 -13.68
N ALA A 61 5.75 -5.74 -12.90
CA ALA A 61 5.22 -7.04 -13.32
C ALA A 61 3.72 -6.99 -13.68
N THR A 62 2.92 -6.22 -12.94
CA THR A 62 1.49 -6.04 -13.28
C THR A 62 1.25 -5.17 -14.50
N MET A 63 2.17 -4.25 -14.82
CA MET A 63 2.08 -3.36 -15.98
C MET A 63 2.58 -4.02 -17.27
N THR A 64 3.68 -4.78 -17.21
CA THR A 64 4.25 -5.47 -18.36
C THR A 64 3.55 -6.79 -18.65
N PHE A 65 3.00 -7.43 -17.60
CA PHE A 65 2.42 -8.76 -17.66
C PHE A 65 3.40 -9.82 -18.19
N GLU A 66 4.71 -9.53 -18.15
CA GLU A 66 5.75 -10.42 -18.63
C GLU A 66 6.06 -11.49 -17.57
N HIS A 67 6.11 -12.76 -18.00
CA HIS A 67 6.33 -13.88 -17.08
C HIS A 67 7.63 -13.73 -16.27
N LYS A 68 8.70 -13.22 -16.89
CA LYS A 68 9.99 -13.00 -16.23
C LYS A 68 9.89 -11.95 -15.11
N ASP A 69 9.15 -10.87 -15.35
CA ASP A 69 8.93 -9.82 -14.36
C ASP A 69 8.06 -10.34 -13.20
N ILE A 70 7.02 -11.11 -13.51
CA ILE A 70 6.16 -11.76 -12.51
C ILE A 70 6.98 -12.70 -11.62
N GLN A 71 7.84 -13.56 -12.20
CA GLN A 71 8.71 -14.45 -11.41
C GLN A 71 9.69 -13.68 -10.52
N THR A 72 10.27 -12.60 -11.07
CA THR A 72 11.21 -11.75 -10.32
C THR A 72 10.50 -11.08 -9.14
N ALA A 73 9.35 -10.46 -9.39
CA ALA A 73 8.55 -9.83 -8.34
C ALA A 73 8.08 -10.86 -7.30
N MET A 74 7.73 -12.09 -7.72
CA MET A 74 7.35 -13.18 -6.81
C MET A 74 8.48 -13.63 -5.88
N ALA A 75 9.70 -13.76 -6.40
CA ALA A 75 10.86 -14.05 -5.59
C ALA A 75 11.15 -12.90 -4.60
N THR A 76 11.14 -11.65 -5.08
CA THR A 76 11.44 -10.48 -4.27
C THR A 76 10.41 -10.26 -3.15
N ILE A 77 9.10 -10.36 -3.43
CA ILE A 77 8.08 -10.18 -2.38
C ILE A 77 8.12 -11.30 -1.34
N LYS A 78 8.58 -12.52 -1.70
CA LYS A 78 8.82 -13.60 -0.74
C LYS A 78 9.96 -13.26 0.21
N GLU A 79 11.04 -12.68 -0.29
CA GLU A 79 12.16 -12.19 0.53
C GLU A 79 11.75 -10.97 1.37
N ALA A 80 10.92 -10.07 0.85
CA ALA A 80 10.39 -8.94 1.61
C ALA A 80 9.52 -9.39 2.79
N LEU A 81 8.66 -10.40 2.60
CA LEU A 81 7.92 -11.03 3.69
C LEU A 81 8.84 -11.63 4.75
N GLN A 82 9.91 -12.32 4.35
CA GLN A 82 10.90 -12.85 5.30
C GLN A 82 11.60 -11.73 6.07
N THR A 83 11.95 -10.64 5.38
CA THR A 83 12.57 -9.46 5.99
C THR A 83 11.64 -8.86 7.03
N CYS A 84 10.39 -8.55 6.67
CA CYS A 84 9.39 -8.04 7.63
C CYS A 84 9.18 -9.02 8.80
N GLN A 85 9.12 -10.34 8.54
CA GLN A 85 8.93 -11.35 9.57
C GLN A 85 10.05 -11.37 10.63
N ARG A 86 11.28 -10.95 10.30
CA ARG A 86 12.38 -10.83 11.29
C ARG A 86 12.14 -9.72 12.30
N PHE A 87 11.39 -8.68 11.92
CA PHE A 87 11.01 -7.57 12.78
C PHE A 87 9.66 -7.79 13.48
N ARG A 88 8.85 -8.75 13.00
CA ARG A 88 7.62 -9.18 13.67
C ARG A 88 7.95 -10.03 14.90
N LYS A 89 7.08 -9.99 15.91
CA LYS A 89 7.25 -10.77 17.15
C LYS A 89 7.49 -12.25 16.85
N ARG A 90 8.63 -12.79 17.32
CA ARG A 90 8.97 -14.22 17.16
C ARG A 90 8.29 -15.13 18.20
N ASN A 91 7.68 -14.59 19.27
CA ASN A 91 7.01 -15.37 20.32
C ASN A 91 5.78 -14.62 20.87
N SER A 92 4.56 -15.07 20.53
CA SER A 92 3.37 -14.94 21.40
C SER A 92 2.31 -15.95 20.93
N VAL A 93 2.60 -17.22 21.17
CA VAL A 93 1.52 -18.21 21.35
C VAL A 93 0.97 -17.90 22.74
N VAL A 94 -0.26 -17.39 22.81
CA VAL A 94 -1.00 -16.98 24.02
C VAL A 94 -0.59 -15.63 24.63
N GLY A 95 -1.50 -14.65 24.52
CA GLY A 95 -1.50 -13.47 25.40
C GLY A 95 -2.02 -12.22 24.72
N SER A 96 -3.27 -11.86 25.03
CA SER A 96 -3.95 -10.64 24.62
C SER A 96 -3.02 -9.41 24.58
N LEU A 97 -3.03 -8.71 23.45
CA LEU A 97 -2.32 -7.45 23.23
C LEU A 97 -2.82 -6.29 24.11
N SER A 98 -3.75 -6.55 25.04
CA SER A 98 -4.33 -5.58 25.96
C SER A 98 -3.59 -5.42 27.31
N SER A 99 -2.63 -6.28 27.67
CA SER A 99 -2.03 -6.26 29.02
C SER A 99 -0.61 -5.68 29.14
N LEU A 100 -0.01 -5.10 28.09
CA LEU A 100 1.42 -4.72 28.14
C LEU A 100 1.69 -3.26 27.75
N ILE A 101 1.00 -2.35 28.44
CA ILE A 101 1.31 -0.92 28.45
C ILE A 101 2.36 -0.66 29.56
N SER A 102 3.60 -1.15 29.39
CA SER A 102 4.73 -0.65 30.19
C SER A 102 6.09 -0.72 29.46
N LYS A 103 6.58 0.47 29.08
CA LYS A 103 8.00 0.87 28.95
C LYS A 103 8.94 0.07 28.01
N GLN A 104 8.56 -0.13 26.75
CA GLN A 104 9.52 -0.47 25.68
C GLN A 104 9.11 0.15 24.32
N SER A 105 9.10 1.49 24.21
CA SER A 105 8.47 2.22 23.10
C SER A 105 9.08 1.94 21.71
N ASN A 106 10.40 1.92 21.55
CA ASN A 106 11.02 1.85 20.22
C ASN A 106 10.89 0.47 19.56
N LEU A 107 11.01 -0.62 20.33
CA LEU A 107 10.81 -1.97 19.82
C LEU A 107 9.33 -2.20 19.45
N GLN A 108 8.41 -1.60 20.21
CA GLN A 108 6.98 -1.67 19.92
C GLN A 108 6.62 -0.95 18.61
N GLU A 109 7.21 0.21 18.33
CA GLU A 109 6.98 0.93 17.07
C GLU A 109 7.52 0.16 15.85
N GLU A 110 8.75 -0.38 15.92
CA GLU A 110 9.30 -1.23 14.84
C GLU A 110 8.40 -2.44 14.56
N GLU A 111 7.90 -3.11 15.61
CA GLU A 111 6.98 -4.24 15.48
C GLU A 111 5.65 -3.85 14.83
N MET A 112 5.06 -2.72 15.22
CA MET A 112 3.82 -2.20 14.63
C MET A 112 3.98 -1.96 13.12
N HIS A 113 5.09 -1.33 12.72
CA HIS A 113 5.38 -1.11 11.32
C HIS A 113 5.70 -2.41 10.56
N ALA A 114 6.31 -3.40 11.22
CA ALA A 114 6.60 -4.70 10.61
C ALA A 114 5.31 -5.49 10.33
N GLU A 115 4.34 -5.47 11.24
CA GLU A 115 2.99 -6.03 11.03
C GLU A 115 2.32 -5.38 9.80
N LEU A 116 2.35 -4.05 9.74
CA LEU A 116 1.77 -3.29 8.63
C LEU A 116 2.44 -3.61 7.28
N CYS A 117 3.78 -3.55 7.20
CA CYS A 117 4.51 -3.85 5.97
C CYS A 117 4.32 -5.31 5.53
N TYR A 118 4.23 -6.24 6.48
CA TYR A 118 3.95 -7.64 6.18
C TYR A 118 2.54 -7.83 5.61
N ALA A 119 1.52 -7.18 6.18
CA ALA A 119 0.15 -7.22 5.68
C ALA A 119 0.05 -6.70 4.24
N GLU A 120 0.81 -5.67 3.89
CA GLU A 120 0.88 -5.12 2.53
C GLU A 120 1.59 -6.06 1.57
N CYS A 121 2.72 -6.63 1.98
CA CYS A 121 3.42 -7.63 1.18
C CYS A 121 2.54 -8.86 0.92
N LEU A 122 1.68 -9.25 1.87
CA LEU A 122 0.72 -10.34 1.68
C LEU A 122 -0.31 -10.00 0.59
N LEU A 123 -0.82 -8.77 0.56
CA LEU A 123 -1.77 -8.32 -0.48
C LEU A 123 -1.10 -8.31 -1.85
N GLN A 124 0.09 -7.72 -1.98
CA GLN A 124 0.83 -7.70 -3.24
C GLN A 124 1.17 -9.11 -3.73
N LYS A 125 1.55 -10.00 -2.80
CA LYS A 125 1.79 -11.41 -3.12
C LYS A 125 0.52 -12.13 -3.56
N ALA A 126 -0.64 -11.83 -2.96
CA ALA A 126 -1.91 -12.38 -3.38
C ALA A 126 -2.26 -11.93 -4.81
N THR A 127 -2.09 -10.65 -5.12
CA THR A 127 -2.26 -10.11 -6.47
C THR A 127 -1.40 -10.84 -7.49
N LEU A 128 -0.10 -10.97 -7.24
CA LEU A 128 0.80 -11.71 -8.14
C LEU A 128 0.44 -13.20 -8.26
N THR A 129 -0.08 -13.82 -7.19
CA THR A 129 -0.53 -15.22 -7.23
C THR A 129 -1.72 -15.39 -8.19
N PHE A 130 -2.63 -14.41 -8.27
CA PHE A 130 -3.76 -14.44 -9.20
C PHE A 130 -3.33 -14.16 -10.65
N VAL A 131 -2.27 -13.36 -10.84
CA VAL A 131 -1.71 -13.04 -12.17
C VAL A 131 -0.87 -14.19 -12.73
N GLN A 132 -0.18 -14.94 -11.87
CA GLN A 132 0.78 -15.96 -12.29
C GLN A 132 0.15 -17.20 -12.94
N ASP A 133 -0.91 -17.75 -12.36
CA ASP A 133 -1.57 -18.96 -12.86
C ASP A 133 -3.06 -18.99 -12.47
N GLU A 134 -3.95 -19.26 -13.43
CA GLU A 134 -5.41 -19.28 -13.25
C GLU A 134 -5.97 -20.56 -12.61
N ASN A 135 -5.14 -21.32 -11.87
CA ASN A 135 -5.59 -22.57 -11.26
C ASN A 135 -6.26 -22.36 -9.89
N MET A 136 -7.19 -23.26 -9.54
CA MET A 136 -7.96 -23.21 -8.29
C MET A 136 -7.08 -23.12 -7.03
N ILE A 137 -5.90 -23.76 -7.06
CA ILE A 137 -4.96 -23.77 -5.93
C ILE A 137 -4.36 -22.38 -5.70
N SER A 138 -3.99 -21.66 -6.77
CA SER A 138 -3.54 -20.27 -6.72
C SER A 138 -4.61 -19.35 -6.13
N PHE A 139 -5.88 -19.54 -6.53
CA PHE A 139 -7.00 -18.77 -5.96
C PHE A 139 -7.13 -18.97 -4.44
N ILE A 140 -7.09 -20.23 -3.97
CA ILE A 140 -7.16 -20.53 -2.53
C ILE A 140 -5.96 -19.93 -1.79
N LYS A 141 -4.75 -20.08 -2.32
CA LYS A 141 -3.52 -19.53 -1.74
C LYS A 141 -3.57 -17.99 -1.63
N GLY A 142 -4.10 -17.31 -2.65
CA GLY A 142 -4.31 -15.88 -2.64
C GLY A 142 -5.35 -15.46 -1.60
N GLY A 143 -6.50 -16.14 -1.56
CA GLY A 143 -7.57 -15.88 -0.58
C GLY A 143 -7.11 -16.02 0.87
N ILE A 144 -6.29 -17.03 1.20
CA ILE A 144 -5.71 -17.18 2.54
C ILE A 144 -4.83 -15.98 2.90
N LYS A 145 -4.01 -15.47 1.97
CA LYS A 145 -3.15 -14.29 2.21
C LYS A 145 -3.95 -13.04 2.45
N ILE A 146 -5.02 -12.84 1.68
CA ILE A 146 -5.95 -11.73 1.85
C ILE A 146 -6.58 -11.78 3.24
N ARG A 147 -7.03 -12.96 3.69
CA ARG A 147 -7.58 -13.15 5.04
C ARG A 147 -6.55 -12.85 6.13
N THR A 148 -5.34 -13.39 6.01
CA THR A 148 -4.27 -13.10 6.98
C THR A 148 -3.96 -11.61 7.04
N SER A 149 -3.87 -10.94 5.88
CA SER A 149 -3.66 -9.49 5.82
C SER A 149 -4.78 -8.72 6.51
N TYR A 150 -6.04 -9.05 6.23
CA TYR A 150 -7.20 -8.41 6.86
C TYR A 150 -7.16 -8.54 8.39
N GLN A 151 -6.84 -9.71 8.91
CA GLN A 151 -6.75 -9.93 10.34
C GLN A 151 -5.64 -9.08 10.98
N ILE A 152 -4.46 -9.00 10.36
CA ILE A 152 -3.37 -8.14 10.83
C ILE A 152 -3.83 -6.68 10.87
N TYR A 153 -4.51 -6.20 9.82
CA TYR A 153 -5.04 -4.82 9.82
C TYR A 153 -6.06 -4.59 10.94
N LYS A 154 -6.94 -5.56 11.23
CA LYS A 154 -7.88 -5.48 12.36
C LYS A 154 -7.13 -5.40 13.69
N ASP A 155 -6.07 -6.18 13.87
CA ASP A 155 -5.24 -6.13 15.07
C ASP A 155 -4.52 -4.78 15.19
N CYS A 156 -3.95 -4.27 14.10
CA CYS A 156 -3.35 -2.94 14.04
C CYS A 156 -4.34 -1.81 14.32
N GLN A 157 -5.59 -1.92 13.87
CA GLN A 157 -6.67 -0.98 14.17
C GLN A 157 -6.99 -0.94 15.67
N ASN A 158 -7.03 -2.10 16.32
CA ASN A 158 -7.24 -2.17 17.76
C ASN A 158 -6.08 -1.49 18.52
N VAL A 159 -4.83 -1.74 18.10
CA VAL A 159 -3.65 -1.05 18.66
C VAL A 159 -3.75 0.46 18.50
N LEU A 160 -4.16 0.93 17.31
CA LEU A 160 -4.34 2.36 17.04
C LEU A 160 -5.37 2.99 17.99
N SER A 161 -6.50 2.34 18.21
CA SER A 161 -7.55 2.85 19.12
C SER A 161 -7.08 2.97 20.57
N VAL A 162 -6.25 2.04 21.05
CA VAL A 162 -5.69 2.08 22.41
C VAL A 162 -4.59 3.14 22.54
N ALA A 163 -3.78 3.32 21.50
CA ALA A 163 -2.66 4.25 21.51
C ALA A 163 -3.08 5.73 21.36
N GLN A 164 -4.19 6.00 20.67
CA GLN A 164 -4.75 7.35 20.54
C GLN A 164 -5.07 8.00 21.89
N ASP A 165 -5.48 7.20 22.88
CA ASP A 165 -5.80 7.67 24.23
C ASP A 165 -4.56 8.06 25.06
N THR A 166 -3.34 7.72 24.61
CA THR A 166 -2.13 7.79 25.45
C THR A 166 -0.96 8.60 24.85
N ALA A 167 -0.83 8.75 23.52
CA ALA A 167 0.43 9.24 22.93
C ALA A 167 0.38 9.84 21.50
N GLY A 168 -0.67 10.57 21.10
CA GLY A 168 -0.81 11.02 19.71
C GLY A 168 0.06 12.24 19.32
N SER A 169 1.30 12.05 18.82
CA SER A 169 2.01 13.08 18.00
C SER A 169 3.35 12.67 17.34
N SER A 170 3.88 11.45 17.50
CA SER A 170 5.17 11.10 16.86
C SER A 170 5.04 10.89 15.34
N SER A 171 6.09 11.24 14.58
CA SER A 171 6.12 11.08 13.12
C SER A 171 5.95 9.60 12.66
N PRO A 172 6.61 8.60 13.29
CA PRO A 172 6.36 7.19 12.97
C PRO A 172 4.92 6.75 13.23
N PHE A 173 4.30 7.21 14.33
CA PHE A 173 2.92 6.86 14.64
C PHE A 173 1.93 7.37 13.56
N GLN A 174 2.13 8.58 13.03
CA GLN A 174 1.34 9.09 11.90
C GLN A 174 1.49 8.22 10.63
N GLN A 175 2.68 7.67 10.40
CA GLN A 175 2.94 6.76 9.28
C GLN A 175 2.23 5.41 9.48
N PHE A 176 2.17 4.91 10.71
CA PHE A 176 1.43 3.72 11.06
C PHE A 176 -0.08 3.95 10.91
N GLU A 177 -0.62 5.03 11.49
CA GLU A 177 -2.02 5.42 11.38
C GLU A 177 -2.47 5.53 9.91
N GLY A 178 -1.68 6.22 9.08
CA GLY A 178 -1.95 6.34 7.65
C GLY A 178 -2.07 4.98 6.95
N GLY A 179 -1.25 4.01 7.34
CA GLY A 179 -1.34 2.66 6.77
C GLY A 179 -2.47 1.80 7.30
N VAL A 180 -2.80 1.92 8.58
CA VAL A 180 -3.99 1.28 9.13
C VAL A 180 -5.25 1.80 8.42
N LYS A 181 -5.35 3.12 8.24
CA LYS A 181 -6.44 3.77 7.50
C LYS A 181 -6.53 3.29 6.06
N LEU A 182 -5.40 3.19 5.34
CA LEU A 182 -5.34 2.62 3.99
C LEU A 182 -5.92 1.20 3.96
N GLY A 183 -5.41 0.30 4.79
CA GLY A 183 -5.80 -1.11 4.77
C GLY A 183 -7.24 -1.33 5.19
N ILE A 184 -7.62 -0.82 6.37
CA ILE A 184 -8.99 -0.95 6.89
C ILE A 184 -10.00 -0.31 5.95
N GLY A 185 -9.69 0.88 5.43
CA GLY A 185 -10.52 1.60 4.49
C GLY A 185 -10.74 0.80 3.20
N SER A 186 -9.65 0.30 2.61
CA SER A 186 -9.67 -0.52 1.40
C SER A 186 -10.44 -1.82 1.59
N PHE A 187 -10.22 -2.56 2.69
CA PHE A 187 -10.94 -3.81 2.95
C PHE A 187 -12.43 -3.58 3.14
N ASN A 188 -12.82 -2.59 3.94
CA ASN A 188 -14.23 -2.28 4.17
C ASN A 188 -14.94 -1.88 2.88
N LEU A 189 -14.27 -1.06 2.06
CA LEU A 189 -14.78 -0.67 0.75
C LEU A 189 -14.91 -1.88 -0.17
N MET A 190 -13.85 -2.65 -0.37
CA MET A 190 -13.84 -3.81 -1.27
C MET A 190 -14.88 -4.87 -0.87
N LEU A 191 -15.00 -5.18 0.42
CA LEU A 191 -16.00 -6.15 0.91
C LEU A 191 -17.43 -5.63 0.70
N SER A 192 -17.67 -4.32 0.86
CA SER A 192 -18.99 -3.72 0.63
C SER A 192 -19.45 -3.72 -0.84
N LEU A 193 -18.53 -4.03 -1.76
CA LEU A 193 -18.80 -4.08 -3.20
C LEU A 193 -19.10 -5.52 -3.67
N LEU A 194 -18.90 -6.52 -2.81
CA LEU A 194 -19.21 -7.90 -3.13
C LEU A 194 -20.74 -8.12 -3.15
N PRO A 195 -21.25 -8.96 -4.07
CA PRO A 195 -22.63 -9.39 -4.03
C PRO A 195 -23.01 -10.01 -2.69
N GLN A 196 -24.24 -9.76 -2.21
CA GLN A 196 -24.72 -10.22 -0.88
C GLN A 196 -24.57 -11.72 -0.63
N ARG A 197 -24.58 -12.54 -1.69
CA ARG A 197 -24.35 -13.99 -1.59
C ARG A 197 -22.92 -14.31 -1.18
N ILE A 198 -21.94 -13.62 -1.76
CA ILE A 198 -20.52 -13.80 -1.45
C ILE A 198 -20.21 -13.19 -0.09
N LEU A 199 -20.73 -11.99 0.18
CA LEU A 199 -20.50 -11.32 1.46
C LEU A 199 -20.96 -12.17 2.64
N ARG A 200 -22.16 -12.77 2.59
CA ARG A 200 -22.65 -13.69 3.64
C ARG A 200 -21.74 -14.88 3.91
N LEU A 201 -21.07 -15.42 2.89
CA LEU A 201 -20.11 -16.52 3.06
C LEU A 201 -18.83 -16.05 3.74
N LEU A 202 -18.39 -14.83 3.46
CA LEU A 202 -17.19 -14.25 4.05
C LEU A 202 -17.43 -13.75 5.48
N GLU A 203 -18.63 -13.23 5.78
CA GLU A 203 -19.08 -12.84 7.12
C GLU A 203 -19.02 -13.99 8.11
N PHE A 204 -19.39 -15.19 7.67
CA PHE A 204 -19.25 -16.40 8.48
C PHE A 204 -17.80 -16.66 8.93
N ILE A 205 -16.81 -16.17 8.17
CA ILE A 205 -15.38 -16.38 8.43
C ILE A 205 -14.72 -15.13 9.05
N GLY A 206 -15.53 -14.12 9.42
CA GLY A 206 -15.12 -12.92 10.15
C GLY A 206 -14.85 -11.69 9.29
N PHE A 207 -15.18 -11.69 8.00
CA PHE A 207 -15.08 -10.50 7.16
C PHE A 207 -16.37 -9.68 7.22
N SER A 208 -16.27 -8.37 7.46
CA SER A 208 -17.41 -7.47 7.27
C SER A 208 -16.97 -6.25 6.48
N GLY A 209 -17.88 -5.75 5.64
CA GLY A 209 -17.65 -4.59 4.79
C GLY A 209 -18.64 -3.47 5.09
N ASN A 210 -18.14 -2.32 5.51
CA ASN A 210 -18.94 -1.11 5.64
C ASN A 210 -18.41 -0.03 4.69
N ARG A 211 -19.18 0.29 3.66
CA ARG A 211 -18.77 1.24 2.61
C ARG A 211 -18.48 2.65 3.15
N SER A 212 -19.40 3.21 3.94
CA SER A 212 -19.27 4.59 4.44
C SER A 212 -18.09 4.71 5.39
N PHE A 213 -17.90 3.71 6.26
CA PHE A 213 -16.72 3.63 7.13
C PHE A 213 -15.43 3.48 6.31
N GLY A 214 -15.43 2.61 5.29
CA GLY A 214 -14.30 2.40 4.40
C GLY A 214 -13.86 3.68 3.69
N LEU A 215 -14.82 4.43 3.12
CA LEU A 215 -14.57 5.72 2.48
C LEU A 215 -14.09 6.78 3.49
N SER A 216 -14.64 6.83 4.70
CA SER A 216 -14.17 7.75 5.75
C SER A 216 -12.71 7.50 6.11
N GLN A 217 -12.34 6.24 6.34
CA GLN A 217 -10.97 5.87 6.69
C GLN A 217 -9.99 6.20 5.57
N LEU A 218 -10.36 5.95 4.30
CA LEU A 218 -9.53 6.32 3.15
C LEU A 218 -9.36 7.84 3.03
N ARG A 219 -10.41 8.63 3.24
CA ARG A 219 -10.34 10.11 3.21
C ARG A 219 -9.43 10.66 4.29
N GLU A 220 -9.58 10.16 5.51
CA GLU A 220 -8.68 10.52 6.61
C GLU A 220 -7.24 10.11 6.31
N GLY A 221 -7.02 8.91 5.77
CA GLY A 221 -5.70 8.44 5.36
C GLY A 221 -5.09 9.28 4.23
N ALA A 222 -5.91 9.78 3.31
CA ALA A 222 -5.50 10.68 2.24
C ALA A 222 -5.11 12.07 2.75
N ALA A 223 -5.80 12.58 3.78
CA ALA A 223 -5.51 13.87 4.41
C ALA A 223 -4.28 13.83 5.33
N ASN A 224 -3.91 12.66 5.84
CA ASN A 224 -2.72 12.49 6.67
C ASN A 224 -1.42 12.78 5.89
N GLN A 225 -0.33 13.15 6.58
CA GLN A 225 1.00 13.29 5.98
C GLN A 225 1.80 11.98 6.10
N SER A 226 1.38 10.94 5.39
CA SER A 226 2.01 9.62 5.42
C SER A 226 2.48 9.17 4.04
N LEU A 227 3.39 8.19 4.02
CA LEU A 227 3.79 7.46 2.80
C LEU A 227 2.60 6.92 2.02
N ARG A 228 1.54 6.55 2.74
CA ARG A 228 0.38 5.83 2.22
C ARG A 228 -0.76 6.76 1.79
N SER A 229 -0.62 8.07 2.00
CA SER A 229 -1.68 9.04 1.68
C SER A 229 -2.02 9.07 0.20
N ILE A 230 -1.01 9.01 -0.68
CA ILE A 230 -1.25 8.88 -2.13
C ILE A 230 -1.91 7.56 -2.47
N LEU A 231 -1.61 6.46 -1.78
CA LEU A 231 -2.27 5.18 -2.03
C LEU A 231 -3.75 5.23 -1.65
N CYS A 232 -4.10 5.92 -0.55
CA CYS A 232 -5.50 6.20 -0.20
C CYS A 232 -6.21 7.00 -1.30
N VAL A 233 -5.54 8.03 -1.82
CA VAL A 233 -6.03 8.85 -2.94
C VAL A 233 -6.26 7.98 -4.18
N LEU A 234 -5.30 7.15 -4.57
CA LEU A 234 -5.43 6.27 -5.74
C LEU A 234 -6.56 5.25 -5.56
N THR A 235 -6.77 4.72 -4.35
CA THR A 235 -7.91 3.83 -4.05
C THR A 235 -9.25 4.56 -4.20
N LEU A 236 -9.37 5.78 -3.67
CA LEU A 236 -10.58 6.61 -3.83
C LEU A 236 -10.84 6.97 -5.29
N LEU A 237 -9.80 7.37 -6.03
CA LEU A 237 -9.87 7.65 -7.46
C LEU A 237 -10.33 6.42 -8.24
N PHE A 238 -9.77 5.25 -7.97
CA PHE A 238 -10.19 4.01 -8.59
C PHE A 238 -11.67 3.70 -8.32
N TYR A 239 -12.12 3.91 -7.07
CA TYR A 239 -13.52 3.74 -6.69
C TYR A 239 -14.46 4.69 -7.47
N HIS A 240 -14.18 5.98 -7.46
CA HIS A 240 -15.05 7.00 -8.07
C HIS A 240 -15.02 7.03 -9.60
N THR A 241 -13.94 6.55 -10.23
CA THR A 241 -13.77 6.64 -11.69
C THR A 241 -13.87 5.31 -12.43
N PHE A 242 -13.75 4.17 -11.75
CA PHE A 242 -13.87 2.84 -12.37
C PHE A 242 -14.92 1.98 -11.69
N VAL A 243 -14.77 1.70 -10.40
CA VAL A 243 -15.61 0.70 -9.71
C VAL A 243 -17.09 1.09 -9.74
N SER A 244 -17.41 2.32 -9.35
CA SER A 244 -18.79 2.83 -9.34
C SER A 244 -19.44 2.82 -10.73
N LEU A 245 -18.65 3.00 -11.78
CA LEU A 245 -19.11 2.91 -13.17
C LEU A 245 -19.33 1.46 -13.61
N ILE A 246 -18.36 0.58 -13.38
CA ILE A 246 -18.41 -0.84 -13.79
C ILE A 246 -19.56 -1.57 -13.08
N LEU A 247 -19.75 -1.28 -11.79
CA LEU A 247 -20.83 -1.87 -11.00
C LEU A 247 -22.17 -1.16 -11.21
N GLY A 248 -22.21 -0.07 -11.97
CA GLY A 248 -23.42 0.69 -12.25
C GLY A 248 -24.09 1.27 -11.00
N THR A 249 -23.34 1.54 -9.92
CA THR A 249 -23.93 2.02 -8.66
C THR A 249 -24.37 3.48 -8.74
N GLY A 250 -23.81 4.25 -9.69
CA GLY A 250 -24.06 5.69 -9.79
C GLY A 250 -23.46 6.51 -8.64
N GLU A 251 -22.70 5.88 -7.74
CA GLU A 251 -22.10 6.51 -6.55
C GLU A 251 -20.74 7.19 -6.84
N GLY A 252 -20.39 7.36 -8.12
CA GLY A 252 -19.15 8.03 -8.53
C GLY A 252 -19.19 9.52 -8.19
N ASN A 253 -18.17 10.03 -7.50
CA ASN A 253 -18.05 11.44 -7.12
C ASN A 253 -16.87 12.07 -7.86
N LEU A 254 -17.14 12.64 -9.03
CA LEU A 254 -16.09 13.26 -9.87
C LEU A 254 -15.54 14.55 -9.25
N VAL A 255 -16.35 15.29 -8.47
CA VAL A 255 -15.90 16.50 -7.77
C VAL A 255 -14.84 16.14 -6.73
N GLU A 256 -15.12 15.10 -5.94
CA GLU A 256 -14.15 14.57 -4.98
C GLU A 256 -12.91 13.99 -5.67
N ALA A 257 -13.08 13.25 -6.77
CA ALA A 257 -11.96 12.73 -7.54
C ALA A 257 -11.02 13.84 -8.06
N GLU A 258 -11.58 14.95 -8.55
CA GLU A 258 -10.81 16.13 -8.98
C GLU A 258 -10.04 16.75 -7.82
N ALA A 259 -10.72 17.03 -6.70
CA ALA A 259 -10.11 17.63 -5.51
C ALA A 259 -9.00 16.76 -4.90
N LEU A 260 -9.16 15.43 -4.91
CA LEU A 260 -8.14 14.51 -4.41
C LEU A 260 -6.89 14.48 -5.31
N LEU A 261 -7.03 14.71 -6.61
CA LEU A 261 -5.93 14.62 -7.57
C LEU A 261 -5.16 15.95 -7.71
N GLU A 262 -5.82 17.10 -7.51
CA GLU A 262 -5.26 18.44 -7.71
C GLU A 262 -3.89 18.67 -7.03
N PRO A 263 -3.68 18.36 -5.74
CA PRO A 263 -2.37 18.55 -5.10
C PRO A 263 -1.23 17.75 -5.78
N TYR A 264 -1.58 16.62 -6.39
CA TYR A 264 -0.61 15.76 -7.08
C TYR A 264 -0.38 16.17 -8.53
N GLN A 265 -1.31 16.88 -9.16
CA GLN A 265 -1.09 17.53 -10.46
C GLN A 265 -0.03 18.62 -10.36
N GLU A 266 -0.08 19.42 -9.30
CA GLU A 266 0.93 20.45 -9.04
C GLU A 266 2.29 19.84 -8.70
N LYS A 267 2.30 18.81 -7.84
CA LYS A 267 3.53 18.17 -7.36
C LYS A 267 4.21 17.30 -8.43
N TYR A 268 3.43 16.65 -9.29
CA TYR A 268 3.89 15.68 -10.28
C TYR A 268 3.24 15.92 -11.65
N PRO A 269 3.45 17.09 -12.28
CA PRO A 269 2.72 17.51 -13.50
C PRO A 269 2.98 16.62 -14.71
N LYS A 270 4.07 15.83 -14.70
CA LYS A 270 4.44 14.88 -15.75
C LYS A 270 4.38 13.41 -15.30
N GLY A 271 3.89 13.16 -14.09
CA GLY A 271 3.77 11.81 -13.55
C GLY A 271 2.72 11.01 -14.32
N SER A 272 3.07 9.83 -14.83
CA SER A 272 2.18 9.06 -15.71
C SER A 272 0.90 8.65 -15.00
N ILE A 273 0.98 8.30 -13.71
CA ILE A 273 -0.19 7.97 -12.88
C ILE A 273 -1.12 9.18 -12.74
N ILE A 274 -0.56 10.37 -12.54
CA ILE A 274 -1.33 11.61 -12.36
C ILE A 274 -1.99 12.02 -13.67
N LEU A 275 -1.25 11.98 -14.78
CA LEU A 275 -1.79 12.24 -16.12
C LEU A 275 -2.88 11.22 -16.49
N PHE A 276 -2.70 9.94 -16.15
CA PHE A 276 -3.70 8.90 -16.37
C PHE A 276 -5.01 9.22 -15.66
N TYR A 277 -4.99 9.52 -14.36
CA TYR A 277 -6.21 9.87 -13.63
C TYR A 277 -6.80 11.21 -14.09
N SER A 278 -5.95 12.17 -14.50
CA SER A 278 -6.40 13.45 -15.06
C SER A 278 -7.20 13.25 -16.35
N ALA A 279 -6.66 12.43 -17.27
CA ALA A 279 -7.34 12.04 -18.50
C ALA A 279 -8.62 11.25 -18.21
N ARG A 280 -8.58 10.33 -17.23
CA ARG A 280 -9.75 9.53 -16.85
C ARG A 280 -10.90 10.39 -16.35
N ILE A 281 -10.63 11.30 -15.43
CA ILE A 281 -11.62 12.24 -14.91
C ILE A 281 -12.15 13.13 -16.04
N ALA A 282 -11.27 13.70 -16.88
CA ALA A 282 -11.65 14.53 -18.01
C ALA A 282 -12.57 13.79 -19.00
N THR A 283 -12.28 12.52 -19.26
CA THR A 283 -13.13 11.64 -20.09
C THR A 283 -14.53 11.50 -19.49
N LEU A 284 -14.64 11.26 -18.18
CA LEU A 284 -15.93 11.11 -17.50
C LEU A 284 -16.72 12.42 -17.41
N ARG A 285 -16.04 13.57 -17.51
CA ARG A 285 -16.64 14.91 -17.62
C ARG A 285 -17.00 15.29 -19.07
N GLY A 286 -16.59 14.51 -20.06
CA GLY A 286 -16.74 14.86 -21.49
C GLY A 286 -15.79 15.96 -21.98
N ASN A 287 -14.71 16.26 -21.25
CA ASN A 287 -13.69 17.23 -21.67
C ASN A 287 -12.57 16.55 -22.45
N PHE A 288 -12.80 16.34 -23.75
CA PHE A 288 -11.85 15.62 -24.62
C PHE A 288 -10.59 16.41 -24.98
N GLU A 289 -10.63 17.75 -24.91
CA GLU A 289 -9.44 18.59 -25.11
C GLU A 289 -8.39 18.30 -24.03
N LYS A 290 -8.81 18.30 -22.75
CA LYS A 290 -7.93 17.95 -21.63
C LYS A 290 -7.42 16.50 -21.71
N VAL A 291 -8.21 15.57 -22.27
CA VAL A 291 -7.77 14.18 -22.50
C VAL A 291 -6.62 14.13 -23.50
N TYR A 292 -6.71 14.89 -24.59
CA TYR A 292 -5.67 14.98 -25.59
C TYR A 292 -4.35 15.50 -25.00
N ASP A 293 -4.41 16.59 -24.23
CA ASP A 293 -3.23 17.17 -23.56
C ASP A 293 -2.55 16.18 -22.62
N CYS A 294 -3.34 15.48 -21.79
CA CYS A 294 -2.81 14.48 -20.86
C CYS A 294 -2.14 13.32 -21.60
N SER A 295 -2.72 12.88 -22.72
CA SER A 295 -2.20 11.77 -23.53
C SER A 295 -0.84 12.10 -24.16
N HIS A 296 -0.64 13.36 -24.58
CA HIS A 296 0.64 13.82 -25.11
C HIS A 296 1.70 14.00 -24.01
N GLY A 297 1.29 14.28 -22.77
CA GLY A 297 2.18 14.28 -21.61
C GLY A 297 2.73 12.89 -21.24
N VAL A 298 1.98 11.81 -21.53
CA VAL A 298 2.37 10.41 -21.27
C VAL A 298 3.32 9.86 -22.35
N GLY A 299 3.35 10.46 -23.55
CA GLY A 299 4.04 9.96 -24.75
C GLY A 299 5.58 10.04 -24.78
N ALA A 300 6.24 10.51 -23.72
CA ALA A 300 7.69 10.38 -23.60
C ALA A 300 8.04 8.92 -23.25
N ARG A 301 8.17 8.07 -24.27
CA ARG A 301 8.49 6.64 -24.14
C ARG A 301 9.67 6.42 -23.17
N PRO A 302 9.65 5.38 -22.33
CA PRO A 302 10.88 4.93 -21.69
C PRO A 302 11.88 4.59 -22.79
N THR A 303 13.06 5.21 -22.75
CA THR A 303 14.21 4.80 -23.56
C THR A 303 14.42 3.30 -23.35
N PRO A 304 14.54 2.51 -24.43
CA PRO A 304 14.93 1.12 -24.31
C PRO A 304 16.23 1.08 -23.51
N ILE A 305 16.27 0.23 -22.48
CA ILE A 305 17.52 -0.14 -21.83
C ILE A 305 18.36 -0.80 -22.94
N GLN A 306 19.36 -0.07 -23.45
CA GLN A 306 20.46 -0.65 -24.22
C GLN A 306 21.45 -1.33 -23.28
#